data_AF-X5ZEP3-F1
#
_entry.id   AF-X5ZEP3-F1
#
_cell.length_a   1.000
_cell.length_b   1.000
_cell.length_c   1.000
_cell.angle_alpha   90.00
_cell.angle_beta   90.00
_cell.angle_gamma   90.00
#
_symmetry.space_group_name_H-M   'P 1'
#
loop_
_entity.id
_entity.type
_entity.pdbx_description
1 polymer ?
#
loop_
_entity_poly.entity_id
_entity_poly.type
_entity_poly.pdbx_seq_one_letter_code
_entity_poly.pdbx_strand_id
1 'polypeptide(L)' 'MKDMNKETLAGAADRRRANSGDPLGANSEIGRKLKQYYDELVSDNVPDRFAQLLSQLEKAEPAQKKD' A
#
# COMPACT_ATOMS: atom_id res chain seq x y z
N MET A 1 -32.99 1.44 -38.84
CA MET A 1 -31.53 1.59 -38.65
C MET A 1 -31.23 1.16 -37.23
N LYS A 2 -30.68 -0.06 -37.08
CA LYS A 2 -30.51 -0.79 -35.82
C LYS A 2 -29.12 -0.52 -35.24
N ASP A 3 -29.09 -0.16 -33.97
CA ASP A 3 -28.16 -0.66 -32.96
C ASP A 3 -26.65 -0.66 -33.29
N MET A 4 -25.99 0.51 -33.27
CA MET A 4 -24.52 0.61 -33.32
C MET A 4 -23.85 1.05 -32.00
N ASN A 5 -24.59 1.18 -30.90
CA ASN A 5 -24.06 1.75 -29.65
C ASN A 5 -23.99 0.76 -28.48
N LYS A 6 -24.12 -0.56 -28.71
CA LYS A 6 -24.15 -1.56 -27.63
C LYS A 6 -22.81 -2.27 -27.38
N GLU A 7 -21.87 -2.24 -28.32
CA GLU A 7 -20.60 -2.97 -28.20
C GLU A 7 -19.50 -2.19 -27.45
N THR A 8 -19.53 -0.85 -27.48
CA THR A 8 -18.54 -0.01 -26.79
C THR A 8 -18.70 0.03 -25.27
N LEU A 9 -19.88 -0.34 -24.74
CA LEU A 9 -20.14 -0.36 -23.30
C LEU A 9 -19.73 -1.68 -22.61
N ALA A 10 -19.69 -2.79 -23.34
CA ALA A 10 -19.35 -4.11 -22.79
C ALA A 10 -17.87 -4.21 -22.38
N GLY A 11 -16.95 -3.67 -23.18
CA GLY A 11 -15.51 -3.65 -22.87
C GLY A 11 -15.10 -2.63 -21.79
N ALA A 12 -16.00 -1.73 -21.38
CA ALA A 12 -15.77 -0.78 -20.28
C ALA A 12 -16.25 -1.31 -18.93
N ALA A 13 -17.18 -2.28 -18.91
CA ALA A 13 -17.65 -2.93 -17.69
C ALA A 13 -16.69 -4.04 -17.23
N ASP A 14 -16.05 -4.75 -18.15
CA ASP A 14 -15.10 -5.82 -17.83
C ASP A 14 -13.79 -5.29 -17.24
N ARG A 15 -13.29 -4.16 -17.79
CA ARG A 15 -12.15 -3.43 -17.21
C ARG A 15 -12.40 -2.93 -15.79
N ARG A 16 -13.65 -2.66 -15.41
CA ARG A 16 -14.01 -2.24 -14.05
C ARG A 16 -14.06 -3.40 -13.05
N ARG A 17 -14.28 -4.64 -13.52
CA ARG A 17 -14.29 -5.85 -12.68
C ARG A 17 -12.92 -6.51 -12.51
N ALA A 18 -11.97 -6.25 -13.42
CA ALA A 18 -10.55 -6.57 -13.19
C ALA A 18 -9.86 -5.60 -12.22
N ASN A 19 -10.49 -4.46 -11.93
CA ASN A 19 -9.92 -3.35 -11.16
C ASN A 19 -10.46 -3.26 -9.72
N SER A 20 -11.21 -4.28 -9.26
CA SER A 20 -11.76 -4.34 -7.89
C SER A 20 -10.86 -5.08 -6.90
N GLY A 21 -9.70 -5.57 -7.33
CA GLY A 21 -8.75 -6.28 -6.47
C GLY A 21 -7.49 -5.49 -6.13
N ASP A 22 -7.02 -4.63 -7.04
CA ASP A 22 -5.81 -3.84 -6.82
C ASP A 22 -6.19 -2.38 -6.48
N PRO A 23 -5.88 -1.90 -5.26
CA PRO A 23 -6.19 -0.53 -4.84
C PRO A 23 -5.53 0.54 -5.75
N LEU A 24 -4.52 0.17 -6.53
CA LEU A 24 -3.80 1.08 -7.43
C LEU A 24 -4.30 1.04 -8.89
N GLY A 25 -5.18 0.10 -9.25
CA GLY A 25 -5.80 0.03 -10.58
C GLY A 25 -4.79 0.05 -11.73
N ALA A 26 -4.83 1.05 -12.61
CA ALA A 26 -3.87 1.16 -13.72
C ALA A 26 -2.40 1.28 -13.24
N ASN A 27 -2.16 1.69 -11.99
CA ASN A 27 -0.84 1.83 -11.38
C ASN A 27 -0.39 0.58 -10.59
N SER A 28 -1.11 -0.54 -10.69
CA SER A 28 -0.80 -1.81 -10.02
C SER A 28 0.66 -2.24 -10.21
N GLU A 29 1.17 -2.12 -11.44
CA GLU A 29 2.55 -2.49 -11.77
C GLU A 29 3.59 -1.56 -11.15
N ILE A 30 3.25 -0.28 -10.96
CA ILE A 30 4.11 0.69 -10.27
C ILE A 30 4.19 0.30 -8.79
N GLY A 31 3.04 -0.01 -8.16
CA GLY A 31 2.98 -0.47 -6.78
C GLY A 31 3.78 -1.75 -6.53
N ARG A 32 3.66 -2.73 -7.43
CA ARG A 32 4.43 -3.98 -7.36
C ARG A 32 5.94 -3.74 -7.39
N LYS A 33 6.41 -2.88 -8.30
CA LYS A 33 7.84 -2.55 -8.40
C LYS A 33 8.36 -1.79 -7.19
N LEU A 34 7.58 -0.83 -6.67
CA LEU A 34 7.94 -0.11 -5.44
C LEU A 34 8.05 -1.10 -4.27
N LYS A 35 7.08 -2.01 -4.13
CA LYS A 35 7.13 -3.04 -3.10
C LYS A 35 8.38 -3.91 -3.22
N GLN A 36 8.67 -4.44 -4.41
CA GLN A 36 9.89 -5.24 -4.63
C GLN A 36 11.15 -4.47 -4.24
N TYR A 37 11.25 -3.20 -4.66
CA TYR A 37 12.40 -2.36 -4.32
C TYR A 37 12.55 -2.14 -2.81
N TYR A 38 11.46 -1.84 -2.10
CA TYR A 38 11.52 -1.66 -0.65
C TYR A 38 11.72 -2.97 0.11
N ASP A 39 11.10 -4.07 -0.32
CA ASP A 39 11.27 -5.39 0.30
C ASP A 39 12.75 -5.84 0.21
N GLU A 40 13.47 -5.49 -0.85
CA GLU A 40 14.92 -5.75 -0.99
C GLU A 40 15.79 -4.82 -0.13
N LEU A 41 15.32 -3.60 0.19
CA LEU A 41 16.04 -2.61 1.00
C LEU A 41 15.77 -2.73 2.50
N VAL A 42 14.66 -3.37 2.89
CA VAL A 42 14.31 -3.58 4.29
C VAL A 42 15.28 -4.62 4.86
N SER A 43 16.29 -4.14 5.59
CA SER A 43 17.16 -4.97 6.40
C SER A 43 16.36 -5.63 7.53
N ASP A 44 16.52 -6.94 7.73
CA ASP A 44 15.89 -7.72 8.81
C ASP A 44 16.22 -7.15 10.20
N ASN A 45 17.42 -6.59 10.37
CA ASN A 45 17.82 -5.95 11.62
C ASN A 45 17.45 -4.47 11.62
N VAL A 46 16.57 -4.09 12.55
CA VAL A 46 16.28 -2.68 12.86
C VAL A 46 17.57 -2.03 13.40
N PRO A 47 18.10 -0.97 12.77
CA PRO A 47 19.36 -0.35 13.21
C PRO A 47 19.36 0.04 14.70
N ASP A 48 20.50 -0.13 15.38
CA ASP A 48 20.68 0.14 16.82
C ASP A 48 20.19 1.53 17.26
N ARG A 49 20.25 2.52 16.36
CA ARG A 49 19.74 3.87 16.60
C ARG A 49 18.25 3.89 16.92
N PHE A 50 17.44 3.06 16.27
CA PHE A 50 16.01 2.98 16.57
C PHE A 50 15.76 2.34 17.93
N ALA A 51 16.49 1.29 18.30
CA ALA A 51 16.41 0.70 19.64
C ALA A 51 16.78 1.71 20.73
N GLN A 52 17.80 2.54 20.49
CA GLN A 52 18.18 3.63 21.41
C GLN A 52 17.07 4.69 21.54
N LEU A 53 16.45 5.09 20.43
CA LEU A 53 15.35 6.06 20.43
C LEU A 53 14.10 5.50 21.12
N LEU A 54 13.78 4.22 20.91
CA LEU A 54 12.69 3.54 21.61
C LEU A 54 12.95 3.48 23.13
N SER A 55 14.18 3.15 23.55
CA SER A 55 14.55 3.19 24.97
C SER A 55 14.48 4.61 25.57
N GLN A 56 14.83 5.63 24.79
CA GLN A 56 14.67 7.02 25.23
C GLN A 56 13.20 7.42 25.34
N LEU A 57 12.36 6.97 24.40
CA LEU A 57 10.92 7.19 24.44
C LEU A 57 10.28 6.55 25.67
N GLU A 58 10.59 5.29 25.96
CA GLU A 58 10.10 4.58 27.16
C GLU A 58 10.51 5.28 28.48
N LYS A 59 11.71 5.87 28.53
CA LYS A 59 12.19 6.63 29.69
C LYS A 59 11.55 8.01 29.81
N ALA A 60 11.20 8.62 28.67
CA ALA A 60 10.63 9.95 28.58
C ALA A 60 9.09 9.94 28.69
N GLU A 61 8.43 8.82 28.42
CA GLU A 61 7.03 8.65 28.73
C GLU A 61 6.85 8.77 30.25
N PRO A 62 6.15 9.81 30.74
CA PRO A 62 5.77 9.84 32.13
C PRO A 62 4.89 8.61 32.33
N ALA A 63 5.32 7.68 33.20
CA ALA A 63 4.52 6.53 33.61
C ALA A 63 3.09 7.04 33.77
N GLN A 64 2.20 6.65 32.85
CA GLN A 64 0.86 7.20 32.79
C GLN A 64 0.34 7.14 34.21
N LYS A 65 0.08 8.32 34.78
CA LYS A 65 -0.65 8.41 36.02
C LYS A 65 -1.95 7.67 35.73
N LYS A 66 -2.05 6.46 36.27
CA LYS A 66 -3.31 5.77 36.51
C LYS A 66 -4.08 6.69 37.44
N ASP A 67 -4.87 7.58 36.86
CA ASP A 67 -6.06 8.16 37.50
C ASP A 67 -7.29 7.49 36.88
#